data_AF-A0A317U7T6-F1
#
_entry.id   AF-A0A317U7T6-F1
#
_cell.length_a   1.000
_cell.length_b   1.000
_cell.length_c   1.000
_cell.angle_alpha   90.00
_cell.angle_beta   90.00
_cell.angle_gamma   90.00
#
_symmetry.space_group_name_H-M   'P 1'
#
loop_
_entity.id
_entity.type
_entity.pdbx_description
1 polymer ?
#
loop_
_entity_poly.entity_id
_entity_poly.type
_entity_poly.pdbx_seq_one_letter_code
_entity_poly.pdbx_strand_id
1 'polypeptide(L)'
;MAENLCGLQVKQFRKEYGIIKNVSDRDYVSNSFHCHVTEDITPITKQNREYDFWELFNGGKIQYVRYPIDYNIDAIRTLVLRAMEMGYYEGVNLALSYCDDCGYQAADIGDECPICGSKNLTKIDRMNGYLAYSRRHGESRMNNAKMAEIADRKSM
;
A
#
# COMPACT_ATOMS: atom_id res chain seq x y z
N MET A 1 -16.05 -0.48 1.87
CA MET A 1 -14.58 -0.51 1.78
C MET A 1 -14.07 0.91 1.56
N ALA A 2 -12.99 1.33 2.21
CA ALA A 2 -12.63 2.75 2.30
C ALA A 2 -11.88 3.33 1.08
N GLU A 3 -11.88 2.66 -0.07
CA GLU A 3 -11.08 3.07 -1.25
C GLU A 3 -11.51 4.43 -1.83
N ASN A 4 -12.81 4.70 -1.88
CA ASN A 4 -13.33 6.03 -2.24
C ASN A 4 -13.69 6.87 -1.00
N LEU A 5 -13.92 6.20 0.14
CA LEU A 5 -14.31 6.87 1.37
C LEU A 5 -13.16 7.70 1.96
N CYS A 6 -11.91 7.23 1.82
CA CYS A 6 -10.75 7.91 2.42
C CYS A 6 -10.62 9.36 1.93
N GLY A 7 -10.77 9.61 0.63
CA GLY A 7 -10.75 10.96 0.07
C GLY A 7 -12.05 11.73 0.32
N LEU A 8 -13.20 11.05 0.36
CA LEU A 8 -14.49 11.69 0.62
C LEU A 8 -14.57 12.25 2.06
N GLN A 9 -14.11 11.47 3.04
CA GLN A 9 -14.08 11.88 4.44
C GLN A 9 -13.21 13.11 4.66
N VAL A 10 -12.03 13.20 4.02
CA VAL A 10 -11.19 14.41 4.09
C VAL A 10 -11.94 15.63 3.56
N LYS A 11 -12.65 15.51 2.43
CA LYS A 11 -13.43 16.63 1.86
C LYS A 11 -14.56 17.06 2.80
N GLN A 12 -15.28 16.11 3.40
CA GLN A 12 -16.34 16.39 4.37
C GLN A 12 -15.77 17.06 5.62
N PHE A 13 -14.68 16.53 6.17
CA PHE A 13 -14.00 17.07 7.35
C PHE A 13 -13.51 18.51 7.10
N ARG A 14 -12.83 18.77 5.98
CA ARG A 14 -12.32 20.10 5.62
C ARG A 14 -13.45 21.13 5.48
N LYS A 15 -14.64 20.72 5.04
CA LYS A 15 -15.82 21.61 4.92
C LYS A 15 -16.30 22.11 6.28
N GLU A 16 -16.21 21.28 7.31
CA GLU A 16 -16.74 21.59 8.65
C GLU A 16 -15.68 22.18 9.58
N TYR A 17 -14.45 21.64 9.54
CA TYR A 17 -13.39 21.96 10.49
C TYR A 17 -12.15 22.61 9.86
N GLY A 18 -12.12 22.75 8.54
CA GLY A 18 -10.97 23.27 7.81
C GLY A 18 -9.80 22.28 7.72
N ILE A 19 -8.63 22.81 7.36
CA ILE A 19 -7.40 22.03 7.23
C ILE A 19 -6.67 22.01 8.57
N ILE A 20 -6.47 20.81 9.11
CA ILE A 20 -5.76 20.58 10.37
C ILE A 20 -4.53 19.72 10.08
N LYS A 21 -3.36 20.19 10.53
CA LYS A 21 -2.08 19.50 10.35
C LYS A 21 -2.13 18.09 10.95
N ASN A 22 -1.63 17.11 10.20
CA ASN A 22 -1.64 15.68 10.52
C ASN A 22 -3.02 15.03 10.72
N VAL A 23 -4.10 15.70 10.31
CA VAL A 23 -5.46 15.15 10.39
C VAL A 23 -6.15 15.23 9.04
N SER A 24 -6.20 16.43 8.45
CA SER A 24 -6.86 16.68 7.17
C SER A 24 -5.99 17.48 6.19
N ASP A 25 -4.70 17.64 6.46
CA ASP A 25 -3.74 18.28 5.56
C ASP A 25 -3.38 17.41 4.35
N ARG A 26 -3.51 16.09 4.46
CA ARG A 26 -3.38 15.13 3.36
C ARG A 26 -4.72 14.85 2.70
N ASP A 27 -4.69 14.40 1.45
CA ASP A 27 -5.89 14.16 0.63
C ASP A 27 -6.60 12.82 0.89
N TYR A 28 -6.13 12.08 1.89
CA TYR A 28 -6.66 10.79 2.32
C TYR A 28 -6.55 10.65 3.84
N VAL A 29 -7.37 9.77 4.41
CA VAL A 29 -7.20 9.25 5.76
C VAL A 29 -6.63 7.83 5.73
N SER A 30 -5.88 7.46 6.78
CA SER A 30 -5.45 6.08 6.96
C SER A 30 -6.64 5.16 7.22
N ASN A 31 -6.55 3.92 6.72
CA ASN A 31 -7.61 2.94 6.88
C ASN A 31 -7.59 2.36 8.30
N SER A 32 -8.75 2.32 8.96
CA SER A 32 -8.98 1.66 10.25
C SER A 32 -7.90 1.94 11.30
N PHE A 33 -7.20 0.89 11.75
CA PHE A 33 -6.19 0.92 12.80
C PHE A 33 -4.76 0.87 12.23
N HIS A 34 -4.61 1.01 10.92
CA HIS A 34 -3.29 0.90 10.31
C HIS A 34 -2.38 2.05 10.72
N CYS A 35 -1.10 1.73 10.92
CA CYS A 35 -0.07 2.76 11.02
C CYS A 35 -0.07 3.59 9.73
N HIS A 36 0.18 4.90 9.87
CA HIS A 36 0.18 5.81 8.73
C HIS A 36 1.28 5.41 7.73
N VAL A 37 1.00 5.54 6.44
CA VAL A 37 1.92 5.09 5.37
C VAL A 37 3.25 5.85 5.34
N THR A 38 3.32 7.01 5.98
CA THR A 38 4.52 7.86 6.08
C THR A 38 5.45 7.46 7.21
N GLU A 39 5.03 6.55 8.10
CA GLU A 39 5.85 6.13 9.23
C GLU A 39 7.08 5.35 8.77
N ASP A 40 8.24 5.68 9.33
CA ASP A 40 9.49 4.97 9.11
C ASP A 40 9.65 3.87 10.16
N ILE A 41 8.93 2.77 9.94
CA ILE A 41 8.88 1.61 10.85
C ILE A 41 9.14 0.32 10.08
N THR A 42 9.68 -0.67 10.77
CA THR A 42 9.93 -2.00 10.22
C THR A 42 8.65 -2.85 10.17
N PRO A 43 8.60 -3.89 9.31
CA PRO A 43 7.56 -4.92 9.30
C PRO A 43 7.12 -5.41 10.68
N ILE A 44 8.09 -5.79 11.52
CA ILE A 44 7.86 -6.35 12.85
C ILE A 44 7.26 -5.29 13.77
N THR A 45 7.78 -4.06 13.73
CA THR A 45 7.25 -2.95 14.53
C THR A 45 5.82 -2.64 14.12
N LYS A 46 5.53 -2.63 12.82
CA LYS A 46 4.18 -2.41 12.29
C LYS A 46 3.21 -3.51 12.74
N GLN A 47 3.60 -4.78 12.62
CA GLN A 47 2.83 -5.90 13.16
C GLN A 47 2.54 -5.67 14.64
N ASN A 48 3.56 -5.43 15.48
CA ASN A 48 3.34 -5.22 16.91
C ASN A 48 2.37 -4.06 17.22
N ARG A 49 2.53 -2.90 16.58
CA ARG A 49 1.66 -1.73 16.80
C ARG A 49 0.23 -1.97 16.36
N GLU A 50 0.03 -2.67 15.25
CA GLU A 50 -1.32 -3.01 14.78
C GLU A 50 -1.95 -4.16 15.59
N TYR A 51 -1.14 -4.98 16.28
CA TYR A 51 -1.63 -6.03 17.18
C TYR A 51 -2.38 -5.47 18.37
N ASP A 52 -1.94 -4.32 18.89
CA ASP A 52 -2.56 -3.64 20.03
C ASP A 52 -4.08 -3.40 19.80
N PHE A 53 -4.49 -3.27 18.54
CA PHE A 53 -5.87 -3.07 18.13
C PHE A 53 -6.53 -4.32 17.56
N TRP A 54 -5.77 -5.38 17.26
CA TRP A 54 -6.24 -6.51 16.45
C TRP A 54 -7.51 -7.14 17.03
N GLU A 55 -7.52 -7.49 18.32
CA GLU A 55 -8.65 -8.15 18.97
C GLU A 55 -9.89 -7.27 19.19
N LEU A 56 -9.79 -5.96 18.90
CA LEU A 56 -10.91 -5.02 19.02
C LEU A 56 -11.80 -5.00 17.77
N PHE A 57 -11.33 -5.49 16.61
CA PHE A 57 -12.01 -5.36 15.31
C PHE A 57 -12.50 -6.70 14.71
N ASN A 58 -13.32 -7.46 15.46
CA ASN A 58 -13.71 -8.83 15.06
C ASN A 58 -14.76 -8.94 13.94
N GLY A 59 -15.31 -7.81 13.46
CA GLY A 59 -16.22 -7.78 12.31
C GLY A 59 -15.53 -7.85 10.95
N GLY A 60 -14.19 -7.76 10.92
CA GLY A 60 -13.39 -7.78 9.69
C GLY A 60 -12.17 -6.89 9.84
N LYS A 61 -10.98 -7.52 9.77
CA LYS A 61 -9.68 -6.87 9.97
C LYS A 61 -8.65 -7.56 9.08
N ILE A 62 -7.74 -6.77 8.53
CA ILE A 62 -6.61 -7.25 7.72
C ILE A 62 -5.39 -6.41 8.10
N GLN A 63 -4.22 -7.03 8.07
CA GLN A 63 -2.93 -6.43 8.34
C GLN A 63 -2.14 -6.39 7.01
N TYR A 64 -1.38 -5.32 6.74
CA TYR A 64 -0.54 -5.25 5.53
C TYR A 64 0.90 -4.91 5.87
N VAL A 65 1.83 -5.59 5.22
CA VAL A 65 3.25 -5.21 5.25
C VAL A 65 3.80 -5.25 3.83
N ARG A 66 4.72 -4.33 3.53
CA ARG A 66 5.47 -4.31 2.28
C ARG A 66 6.82 -4.97 2.52
N TYR A 67 7.05 -6.08 1.85
CA TYR A 67 8.34 -6.77 1.94
C TYR A 67 9.26 -6.34 0.78
N PRO A 68 10.57 -6.14 1.01
CA PRO A 68 11.55 -6.02 -0.06
C PRO A 68 11.64 -7.38 -0.78
N ILE A 69 11.21 -7.39 -2.04
CA ILE A 69 10.92 -8.61 -2.81
C ILE A 69 12.19 -9.15 -3.49
N ASP A 70 13.20 -8.30 -3.61
CA ASP A 70 14.25 -8.45 -4.59
C ASP A 70 15.29 -9.52 -4.23
N TYR A 71 15.48 -9.93 -2.96
CA TYR A 71 16.58 -10.88 -2.65
C TYR A 71 16.41 -11.84 -1.46
N ASN A 72 15.34 -11.80 -0.65
CA ASN A 72 15.32 -12.58 0.60
C ASN A 72 13.99 -13.30 0.90
N ILE A 73 13.79 -14.45 0.25
CA ILE A 73 12.63 -15.32 0.46
C ILE A 73 12.55 -15.81 1.92
N ASP A 74 13.68 -16.06 2.58
CA ASP A 74 13.69 -16.52 3.97
C ASP A 74 13.22 -15.42 4.94
N ALA A 75 13.55 -14.15 4.67
CA ALA A 75 13.01 -13.02 5.43
C ALA A 75 11.49 -12.90 5.24
N ILE A 76 11.00 -13.00 4.01
CA ILE A 76 9.55 -13.00 3.73
C ILE A 76 8.86 -14.14 4.46
N ARG A 77 9.41 -15.36 4.36
CA ARG A 77 8.89 -16.55 5.06
C ARG A 77 8.83 -16.31 6.56
N THR A 78 9.89 -15.76 7.15
CA THR A 78 9.95 -15.49 8.60
C THR A 78 8.85 -14.52 9.03
N LEU A 79 8.63 -13.45 8.27
CA LEU A 79 7.62 -12.44 8.59
C LEU A 79 6.18 -12.98 8.44
N VAL A 80 5.93 -13.79 7.40
CA VAL A 80 4.64 -14.45 7.20
C VAL A 80 4.36 -15.48 8.30
N LEU A 81 5.34 -16.32 8.64
CA LEU A 81 5.19 -17.31 9.73
C LEU A 81 4.91 -16.63 11.06
N ARG A 82 5.63 -15.53 11.34
CA ARG A 82 5.36 -14.70 12.52
C ARG A 82 3.94 -14.15 12.52
N ALA A 83 3.45 -13.66 11.37
CA ALA A 83 2.09 -13.13 11.28
C ALA A 83 1.04 -14.23 11.53
N MET A 84 1.28 -15.44 11.02
CA MET A 84 0.44 -16.62 11.27
C MET A 84 0.42 -17.00 12.75
N GLU A 85 1.57 -17.01 13.43
CA GLU A 85 1.67 -17.28 14.87
C GLU A 85 0.88 -16.27 15.71
N MET A 86 0.82 -15.01 15.28
CA MET A 86 0.01 -13.97 15.92
C MET A 86 -1.49 -14.03 15.59
N GLY A 87 -1.89 -14.88 14.64
CA GLY A 87 -3.29 -14.98 14.21
C GLY A 87 -3.73 -13.87 13.26
N TYR A 88 -2.81 -13.25 12.52
CA TYR A 88 -3.16 -12.26 11.53
C TYR A 88 -3.84 -12.86 10.30
N TYR A 89 -4.83 -12.12 9.79
CA TYR A 89 -5.14 -12.13 8.37
C TYR A 89 -4.23 -11.10 7.71
N GLU A 90 -3.06 -11.54 7.23
CA GLU A 90 -2.03 -10.66 6.65
C GLU A 90 -2.05 -10.70 5.13
N GLY A 91 -2.06 -9.52 4.52
CA GLY A 91 -1.81 -9.30 3.10
C GLY A 91 -0.37 -8.88 2.84
N VAL A 92 0.34 -9.64 2.00
CA VAL A 92 1.67 -9.27 1.55
C VAL A 92 1.56 -8.35 0.32
N ASN A 93 2.13 -7.15 0.41
CA ASN A 93 2.18 -6.22 -0.72
C ASN A 93 3.44 -6.47 -1.54
N LEU A 94 3.27 -7.10 -2.70
CA LEU A 94 4.30 -7.24 -3.72
C LEU A 94 4.05 -6.19 -4.81
N ALA A 95 4.96 -5.25 -4.98
CA ALA A 95 4.98 -4.40 -6.16
C ALA A 95 5.49 -5.24 -7.33
N LEU A 96 4.69 -5.35 -8.39
CA LEU A 96 5.09 -6.04 -9.62
C LEU A 96 4.94 -5.08 -10.79
N SER A 97 6.03 -4.85 -11.49
CA SER A 97 6.08 -4.11 -12.75
C SER A 97 6.47 -5.06 -13.88
N TYR A 98 5.79 -4.96 -15.02
CA TYR A 98 6.20 -5.68 -16.23
C TYR A 98 6.07 -4.81 -17.49
N CYS A 99 6.95 -5.06 -18.45
CA CYS A 99 6.91 -4.42 -19.77
C CYS A 99 5.95 -5.20 -20.67
N ASP A 100 4.97 -4.51 -21.24
CA ASP A 100 3.95 -5.12 -22.10
C ASP A 100 4.51 -5.52 -23.49
N ASP A 101 5.65 -4.95 -23.90
CA ASP A 101 6.20 -5.19 -25.24
C ASP A 101 7.21 -6.35 -25.28
N CYS A 102 8.09 -6.47 -24.27
CA CYS A 102 9.14 -7.50 -24.23
C CYS A 102 8.94 -8.53 -23.10
N GLY A 103 7.98 -8.33 -22.21
CA GLY A 103 7.69 -9.24 -21.11
C GLY A 103 8.67 -9.19 -19.94
N TYR A 104 9.63 -8.28 -19.91
CA TYR A 104 10.53 -8.09 -18.76
C TYR A 104 9.74 -7.77 -17.49
N GLN A 105 10.08 -8.40 -16.37
CA GLN A 105 9.41 -8.24 -15.07
C GLN A 105 10.41 -7.83 -13.99
N ALA A 106 10.03 -6.90 -13.13
CA ALA A 106 10.81 -6.52 -11.95
C ALA A 106 9.88 -5.97 -10.85
N ALA A 107 10.38 -5.83 -9.63
CA ALA A 107 9.63 -5.18 -8.55
C ALA A 107 9.29 -3.71 -8.91
N ASP A 108 10.25 -3.02 -9.53
CA ASP A 108 10.06 -1.70 -10.14
C ASP A 108 10.88 -1.60 -11.43
N ILE A 109 10.23 -1.34 -12.56
CA ILE A 109 10.93 -1.13 -13.85
C ILE A 109 11.29 0.35 -14.04
N GLY A 110 10.70 1.27 -13.25
CA GLY A 110 10.83 2.70 -13.45
C GLY A 110 9.94 3.21 -14.59
N ASP A 111 10.41 4.20 -15.35
CA ASP A 111 9.65 4.83 -16.44
C ASP A 111 9.92 4.23 -17.82
N GLU A 112 11.01 3.48 -17.97
CA GLU A 112 11.45 2.92 -19.23
C GLU A 112 12.03 1.51 -19.04
N CYS A 113 11.63 0.57 -19.90
CA CYS A 113 12.11 -0.79 -19.83
C CYS A 113 13.62 -0.86 -20.09
N PRO A 114 14.43 -1.46 -19.18
CA PRO A 114 15.87 -1.57 -19.38
C PRO A 114 16.27 -2.55 -20.50
N ILE A 115 15.33 -3.38 -20.97
CA ILE A 115 15.59 -4.39 -22.00
C ILE A 115 15.28 -3.87 -23.41
N CYS A 116 14.16 -3.17 -23.60
CA CYS A 116 13.70 -2.74 -24.93
C CYS A 116 13.49 -1.23 -25.08
N GLY A 117 13.68 -0.42 -24.03
CA GLY A 117 13.43 1.03 -24.05
C GLY A 117 11.95 1.42 -24.10
N SER A 118 11.03 0.46 -23.97
CA SER A 118 9.60 0.75 -24.01
C SER A 118 9.12 1.47 -22.74
N LYS A 119 8.26 2.47 -22.94
CA LYS A 119 7.50 3.15 -21.86
C LYS A 119 6.14 2.49 -21.62
N ASN A 120 5.83 1.43 -22.36
CA ASN A 120 4.62 0.62 -22.23
C ASN A 120 4.78 -0.35 -21.04
N LEU A 121 4.64 0.21 -19.85
CA LEU A 121 4.84 -0.48 -18.59
C LEU A 121 3.52 -0.61 -17.85
N THR A 122 3.27 -1.79 -17.31
CA THR A 122 2.17 -2.05 -16.39
C THR A 122 2.72 -2.26 -14.98
N LYS A 123 2.22 -1.47 -14.02
CA LYS A 123 2.54 -1.59 -12.60
C LYS A 123 1.29 -1.97 -11.82
N ILE A 124 1.40 -3.06 -11.07
CA ILE A 124 0.35 -3.58 -10.20
C ILE A 124 0.79 -3.35 -8.77
N ASP A 125 -0.03 -2.62 -8.02
CA ASP A 125 0.16 -2.40 -6.59
C ASP A 125 -1.08 -2.88 -5.82
N ARG A 126 -0.82 -3.43 -4.63
CA ARG A 126 -1.87 -3.78 -3.67
C ARG A 126 -2.03 -2.66 -2.65
N MET A 127 -3.27 -2.23 -2.48
CA MET A 127 -3.59 -0.97 -1.79
C MET A 127 -4.40 -1.20 -0.51
N ASN A 128 -5.71 -1.45 -0.66
CA ASN A 128 -6.69 -1.61 0.42
C ASN A 128 -7.31 -3.02 0.38
N GLY A 129 -6.50 -4.02 0.02
CA GLY A 129 -6.92 -5.43 -0.09
C GLY A 129 -7.17 -5.96 -1.49
N TYR A 130 -7.35 -5.08 -2.47
CA TYR A 130 -7.40 -5.47 -3.89
C TYR A 130 -6.11 -5.10 -4.62
N LEU A 131 -5.82 -5.89 -5.65
CA LEU A 131 -4.80 -5.59 -6.66
C LEU A 131 -5.38 -4.58 -7.64
N ALA A 132 -4.68 -3.48 -7.87
CA ALA A 132 -5.08 -2.47 -8.83
C ALA A 132 -3.87 -2.02 -9.66
N TYR A 133 -4.15 -1.63 -10.90
CA TYR A 133 -3.16 -1.08 -11.81
C TYR A 133 -2.86 0.36 -11.40
N SER A 134 -1.69 0.61 -10.82
CA SER A 134 -1.21 1.97 -10.51
C SER A 134 -0.78 2.69 -11.79
N ARG A 135 -0.38 1.94 -12.82
CA ARG A 135 -0.13 2.45 -14.18
C ARG A 135 -0.41 1.35 -15.20
N ARG A 136 -1.21 1.65 -16.21
CA ARG A 136 -1.41 0.81 -17.40
C ARG A 136 -1.47 1.72 -18.63
N HIS A 137 -0.53 1.58 -19.56
CA HIS A 137 -0.43 2.42 -20.76
C HIS A 137 -0.39 3.95 -20.47
N GLY A 138 0.19 4.36 -19.33
CA GLY A 138 0.25 5.78 -18.94
C GLY A 138 -0.97 6.32 -18.19
N GLU A 139 -2.04 5.53 -18.05
CA GLU A 139 -3.23 5.89 -17.27
C GLU A 139 -3.33 5.06 -15.99
N SER A 140 -3.70 5.71 -14.89
CA SER A 140 -4.01 5.03 -13.63
C SER A 140 -5.52 4.79 -13.53
N ARG A 141 -5.93 3.61 -13.06
CA ARG A 141 -7.34 3.34 -12.73
C ARG A 141 -7.68 3.72 -11.28
N MET A 142 -6.72 4.28 -10.55
CA MET A 142 -6.89 4.68 -9.15
C MET A 142 -7.36 6.12 -9.04
N ASN A 143 -8.10 6.43 -7.97
CA ASN A 143 -8.53 7.80 -7.69
C ASN A 143 -7.35 8.68 -7.21
N ASN A 144 -7.51 10.01 -7.31
CA ASN A 144 -6.44 10.96 -6.97
C ASN A 144 -5.97 10.88 -5.50
N ALA A 145 -6.89 10.67 -4.56
CA ALA A 145 -6.55 10.52 -3.15
C ALA A 145 -5.63 9.31 -2.93
N LYS A 146 -5.84 8.26 -3.72
CA LYS A 146 -5.05 7.04 -3.64
C LYS A 146 -3.68 7.18 -4.26
N MET A 147 -3.58 7.92 -5.36
CA MET A 147 -2.28 8.30 -5.93
C MET A 147 -1.46 9.14 -4.95
N ALA A 148 -2.11 10.05 -4.21
CA ALA A 148 -1.46 10.82 -3.14
C ALA A 148 -0.96 9.92 -2.01
N GLU A 149 -1.75 8.93 -1.56
CA GLU A 149 -1.30 7.96 -0.55
C GLU A 149 -0.09 7.15 -1.03
N ILE A 150 -0.06 6.72 -2.30
CA ILE A 150 1.09 5.98 -2.86
C ILE A 150 2.36 6.82 -2.82
N ALA A 151 2.27 8.08 -3.23
CA ALA A 151 3.41 8.99 -3.28
C ALA A 151 4.05 9.20 -1.89
N ASP A 152 3.25 9.14 -0.83
CA ASP A 152 3.67 9.35 0.55
C ASP A 152 4.19 8.08 1.26
N ARG A 153 4.08 6.90 0.62
CA ARG A 153 4.46 5.62 1.26
C ARG A 153 5.95 5.56 1.53
N LYS A 154 6.29 5.51 2.81
CA LYS A 154 7.63 5.21 3.33
C LYS A 154 7.69 3.86 4.05
N SER A 155 6.61 3.48 4.74
CA SER A 155 6.58 2.26 5.55
C SER A 155 6.88 1.02 4.70
N MET A 156 7.92 0.28 5.11
CA MET A 156 8.21 -1.09 4.70
C MET A 156 7.28 -2.03 5.47
#